data_AF-A0A3Q3QFW7-F1
#
_entry.id   AF-A0A3Q3QFW7-F1
#
_cell.length_a   1.000
_cell.length_b   1.000
_cell.length_c   1.000
_cell.angle_alpha   90.00
_cell.angle_beta   90.00
_cell.angle_gamma   90.00
#
_symmetry.space_group_name_H-M   'P 1'
#
loop_
_entity.id
_entity.type
_entity.pdbx_description
1 polymer ?
#
loop_
_entity_poly.entity_id
_entity_poly.type
_entity_poly.pdbx_seq_one_letter_code
_entity_poly.pdbx_strand_id
1 'polypeptide(L)'
;MFSGLVLLYSTASNVRDKVTKMNTDNLEMRLRGLESHIYGDRRNKSGKPVKCAESLIRIQAGLTNMANKRERVKILHKKIEDLLKYLDPQFTDHITVPDAMKLEFILAEEDFLVSQAALLEQVSNLQPLLDSTYIRDVPEHATKLQRLSQIHIKQQDQTEAQSQEVKKLFENYNKMMFLLSKQFTQWDETLRKLEEARGIRPAE
;
A
#
# COMPACT_ATOMS: atom_id res chain seq x y z
N MET A 1 2.43 -1.10 30.80
CA MET A 1 1.98 -1.51 29.44
C MET A 1 0.82 -2.50 29.44
N PHE A 2 0.69 -3.41 30.44
CA PHE A 2 -0.39 -4.41 30.46
C PHE A 2 -1.82 -3.86 30.66
N SER A 3 -2.00 -2.76 31.41
CA SER A 3 -3.34 -2.17 31.65
C SER A 3 -3.99 -1.59 30.38
N GLY A 4 -3.19 -0.99 29.48
CA GLY A 4 -3.69 -0.42 28.23
C GLY A 4 -4.15 -1.48 27.22
N LEU A 5 -3.51 -2.65 27.20
CA LEU A 5 -3.89 -3.75 26.31
C LEU A 5 -5.19 -4.43 26.75
N VAL A 6 -5.43 -4.53 28.06
CA VAL A 6 -6.69 -5.06 28.63
C VAL A 6 -7.86 -4.11 28.37
N LEU A 7 -7.64 -2.80 28.49
CA LEU A 7 -8.65 -1.79 28.16
C LEU A 7 -9.04 -1.80 26.68
N LEU A 8 -8.07 -1.93 25.78
CA LEU A 8 -8.31 -2.04 24.33
C LEU A 8 -9.04 -3.33 23.95
N TYR A 9 -8.71 -4.46 24.58
CA TYR A 9 -9.40 -5.73 24.33
C TYR A 9 -10.84 -5.72 24.86
N SER A 10 -11.05 -5.10 26.03
CA SER A 10 -12.39 -4.90 26.62
C SER A 10 -13.26 -3.97 25.78
N THR A 11 -12.71 -2.85 25.28
CA THR A 11 -13.44 -1.96 24.35
C THR A 11 -13.71 -2.61 23.00
N ALA A 12 -12.76 -3.36 22.44
CA ALA A 12 -12.95 -4.08 21.19
C ALA A 12 -14.00 -5.22 21.31
N SER A 13 -14.04 -5.94 22.44
CA SER A 13 -15.08 -6.94 22.72
C SER A 13 -16.45 -6.28 22.86
N ASN A 14 -16.54 -5.19 23.62
CA ASN A 14 -17.80 -4.49 23.87
C ASN A 14 -18.38 -3.84 22.60
N VAL A 15 -17.52 -3.34 21.70
CA VAL A 15 -17.94 -2.84 20.38
C VAL A 15 -18.42 -3.99 19.50
N ARG A 16 -17.72 -5.13 19.49
CA ARG A 16 -18.13 -6.32 18.71
C ARG A 16 -19.48 -6.87 19.16
N ASP A 17 -19.70 -6.97 20.48
CA ASP A 17 -20.95 -7.43 21.07
C ASP A 17 -22.10 -6.45 20.83
N LYS A 18 -21.81 -5.14 20.77
CA LYS A 18 -22.79 -4.12 20.43
C LYS A 18 -23.19 -4.16 18.95
N VAL A 19 -22.24 -4.44 18.05
CA VAL A 19 -22.51 -4.58 16.60
C VAL A 19 -23.31 -5.84 16.30
N THR A 20 -22.99 -6.98 16.91
CA THR A 20 -23.79 -8.20 16.76
C THR A 20 -25.20 -8.02 17.30
N LYS A 21 -25.36 -7.36 18.46
CA LYS A 21 -26.66 -7.05 19.03
C LYS A 21 -27.50 -6.12 18.14
N MET A 22 -26.89 -5.09 17.57
CA MET A 22 -27.58 -4.17 16.65
C MET A 22 -28.03 -4.89 15.36
N ASN A 23 -27.22 -5.82 14.86
CA ASN A 23 -27.57 -6.63 13.68
C ASN A 23 -28.71 -7.61 13.98
N THR A 24 -28.71 -8.26 15.16
CA THR A 24 -29.81 -9.15 15.57
C THR A 24 -31.10 -8.37 15.80
N ASP A 25 -31.02 -7.20 16.41
CA ASP A 25 -32.19 -6.34 16.65
C ASP A 25 -32.79 -5.82 15.33
N ASN A 26 -31.93 -5.49 14.34
CA ASN A 26 -32.38 -5.10 13.01
C ASN A 26 -33.05 -6.27 12.27
N LEU A 27 -32.47 -7.47 12.34
CA LEU A 27 -33.07 -8.68 11.78
C LEU A 27 -34.41 -9.00 12.44
N GLU A 28 -34.50 -8.87 13.76
CA GLU A 28 -35.73 -9.13 14.52
C GLU A 28 -36.82 -8.11 14.16
N MET A 29 -36.46 -6.83 13.98
CA MET A 29 -37.40 -5.80 13.53
C MET A 29 -37.94 -6.09 12.11
N ARG A 30 -37.05 -6.50 11.19
CA ARG A 30 -37.44 -6.88 9.83
C ARG A 30 -38.29 -8.15 9.80
N LEU A 31 -37.96 -9.13 10.63
CA LEU A 31 -38.75 -10.35 10.80
C LEU A 31 -40.14 -10.03 11.34
N ARG A 32 -40.25 -9.21 12.39
CA ARG A 32 -41.55 -8.75 12.91
C ARG A 32 -42.34 -7.97 11.87
N GLY A 33 -41.67 -7.16 11.05
CA GLY A 33 -42.27 -6.48 9.90
C GLY A 33 -42.89 -7.46 8.91
N LEU A 34 -42.12 -8.48 8.49
CA LEU A 34 -42.58 -9.53 7.57
C LEU A 34 -43.69 -10.39 8.17
N GLU A 35 -43.58 -10.77 9.45
CA GLU A 35 -44.61 -11.53 10.16
C GLU A 35 -45.91 -10.74 10.27
N SER A 36 -45.84 -9.44 10.57
CA SER A 36 -47.02 -8.57 10.59
C SER A 36 -47.66 -8.45 9.21
N HIS A 37 -46.87 -8.46 8.14
CA HIS A 37 -47.37 -8.33 6.77
C HIS A 37 -48.03 -9.62 6.26
N ILE A 38 -47.52 -10.78 6.67
CA ILE A 38 -48.03 -12.10 6.24
C ILE A 38 -49.21 -12.56 7.10
N TYR A 39 -49.14 -12.39 8.42
CA TYR A 39 -50.18 -12.85 9.35
C TYR A 39 -51.19 -11.74 9.71
N GLY A 40 -50.87 -10.48 9.45
CA GLY A 40 -51.70 -9.33 9.84
C GLY A 40 -51.83 -9.18 11.36
N ASP A 41 -52.60 -8.18 11.79
CA ASP A 41 -52.96 -7.99 13.21
C ASP A 41 -53.90 -9.10 13.75
N ARG A 42 -54.35 -10.01 12.86
CA ARG A 42 -55.04 -11.24 13.25
C ARG A 42 -54.02 -12.35 13.47
N ARG A 43 -53.44 -12.40 14.67
CA ARG A 43 -52.87 -13.65 15.19
C ARG A 43 -53.97 -14.71 15.13
N ASN A 44 -53.92 -15.57 14.11
CA ASN A 44 -54.84 -16.69 13.97
C ASN A 44 -54.79 -17.50 15.28
N LYS A 45 -55.88 -17.47 16.05
CA LYS A 45 -56.07 -18.27 17.28
C LYS A 45 -56.13 -19.77 17.03
N SER A 46 -55.91 -20.21 15.80
CA SER A 46 -55.77 -21.61 15.40
C SER A 46 -54.46 -21.74 14.63
N GLY A 47 -53.47 -22.44 15.19
CA GLY A 47 -52.11 -22.59 14.69
C GLY A 47 -51.96 -23.33 13.35
N LYS A 48 -52.69 -22.90 12.32
CA LYS A 48 -52.56 -23.37 10.94
C LYS A 48 -51.76 -22.33 10.16
N PRO A 49 -50.73 -22.74 9.40
CA PRO A 49 -49.96 -21.81 8.57
C PRO A 49 -50.91 -21.17 7.54
N VAL A 50 -50.81 -19.84 7.39
CA VAL A 50 -51.62 -19.11 6.41
C VAL A 50 -51.18 -19.58 5.02
N LYS A 51 -52.08 -20.21 4.28
CA LYS A 51 -51.83 -20.70 2.92
C LYS A 51 -51.84 -19.56 1.89
N CYS A 52 -51.04 -18.52 2.12
CA CYS A 52 -50.92 -17.36 1.22
C CYS A 52 -50.47 -17.77 -0.18
N ALA A 53 -49.57 -18.75 -0.29
CA ALA A 53 -49.09 -19.23 -1.59
C ALA A 53 -50.22 -19.86 -2.42
N GLU A 54 -51.04 -20.73 -1.83
CA GLU A 54 -52.14 -21.37 -2.56
C GLU A 54 -53.26 -20.39 -2.93
N SER A 55 -53.59 -19.43 -2.05
CA SER A 55 -54.58 -18.38 -2.37
C SER A 55 -54.07 -17.44 -3.45
N LEU A 56 -52.80 -17.05 -3.41
CA LEU A 56 -52.17 -16.18 -4.39
C LEU A 56 -52.03 -16.87 -5.75
N ILE A 57 -51.69 -18.16 -5.78
CA ILE A 57 -51.70 -18.97 -7.02
C ILE A 57 -53.13 -19.06 -7.60
N ARG A 58 -54.16 -19.25 -6.76
CA ARG A 58 -55.57 -19.23 -7.22
C ARG A 58 -55.98 -17.88 -7.80
N ILE A 59 -55.61 -16.79 -7.15
CA ILE A 59 -55.91 -15.42 -7.60
C ILE A 59 -55.16 -15.14 -8.91
N GLN A 60 -53.88 -15.52 -9.00
CA GLN A 60 -53.08 -15.37 -10.21
C GLN A 60 -53.66 -16.19 -11.38
N ALA A 61 -54.07 -17.43 -11.14
CA ALA A 61 -54.74 -18.26 -12.15
C ALA A 61 -56.08 -17.65 -12.59
N GLY A 62 -56.89 -17.15 -11.64
CA GLY A 62 -58.13 -16.43 -11.93
C GLY A 62 -57.90 -15.16 -12.75
N LEU A 63 -56.89 -14.37 -12.39
CA LEU A 63 -56.51 -13.13 -13.06
C LEU A 63 -55.98 -13.41 -14.48
N THR A 64 -55.17 -14.45 -14.64
CA THR A 64 -54.64 -14.89 -15.94
C THR A 64 -55.76 -15.38 -16.85
N ASN A 65 -56.71 -16.17 -16.31
CA ASN A 65 -57.89 -16.61 -17.05
C ASN A 65 -58.81 -15.46 -17.43
N MET A 66 -58.97 -14.45 -16.57
CA MET A 66 -59.74 -13.24 -16.87
C MET A 66 -59.04 -12.35 -17.91
N ALA A 67 -57.71 -12.20 -17.81
CA ALA A 67 -56.91 -11.48 -18.79
C ALA A 67 -56.99 -12.13 -20.17
N ASN A 68 -56.95 -13.47 -20.24
CA ASN A 68 -57.06 -14.19 -21.51
C ASN A 68 -58.47 -14.16 -22.13
N LYS A 69 -59.54 -14.02 -21.33
CA LYS A 69 -60.93 -13.93 -21.83
C LYS A 69 -61.37 -12.51 -22.18
N ARG A 70 -60.74 -11.48 -21.60
CA ARG A 70 -61.07 -10.06 -21.83
C ARG A 70 -59.82 -9.30 -22.26
N GLU A 71 -59.69 -9.02 -23.55
CA GLU A 71 -58.57 -8.24 -24.13
C GLU A 71 -58.34 -6.89 -23.41
N ARG A 72 -59.39 -6.23 -22.92
CA ARG A 72 -59.25 -4.98 -22.12
C ARG A 72 -58.50 -5.19 -20.80
N VAL A 73 -58.67 -6.34 -20.14
CA VAL A 73 -57.98 -6.68 -18.88
C VAL A 73 -56.52 -7.04 -19.16
N LYS A 74 -56.25 -7.70 -20.28
CA LYS A 74 -54.88 -7.99 -20.76
C LYS A 74 -54.09 -6.72 -21.06
N ILE A 75 -54.73 -5.75 -21.73
CA ILE A 75 -54.14 -4.43 -21.99
C ILE A 75 -53.87 -3.70 -20.67
N LEU A 76 -54.79 -3.75 -19.71
CA LEU A 76 -54.58 -3.15 -18.39
C LEU A 76 -53.44 -3.81 -17.62
N HIS A 77 -53.33 -5.14 -17.63
CA HIS A 77 -52.25 -5.85 -16.94
C HIS A 77 -50.88 -5.48 -17.53
N LYS A 78 -50.76 -5.43 -18.85
CA LYS A 78 -49.54 -4.94 -19.53
C LYS A 78 -49.26 -3.46 -19.23
N LYS A 79 -50.30 -2.61 -19.24
CA LYS A 79 -50.14 -1.19 -18.89
C LYS A 79 -49.73 -1.00 -17.43
N ILE A 80 -50.16 -1.85 -16.51
CA ILE A 80 -49.72 -1.79 -15.10
C ILE A 80 -48.24 -2.16 -14.99
N GLU A 81 -47.77 -3.20 -15.69
CA GLU A 81 -46.35 -3.54 -15.75
C GLU A 81 -45.51 -2.41 -16.39
N ASP A 82 -46.00 -1.79 -17.46
CA ASP A 82 -45.32 -0.66 -18.08
C ASP A 82 -45.35 0.59 -17.21
N LEU A 83 -46.48 0.91 -16.56
CA LEU A 83 -46.57 2.02 -15.61
C LEU A 83 -45.66 1.81 -14.39
N LEU A 84 -45.52 0.58 -13.90
CA LEU A 84 -44.56 0.25 -12.83
C LEU A 84 -43.11 0.55 -13.26
N LYS A 85 -42.75 0.35 -14.53
CA LYS A 85 -41.44 0.75 -15.06
C LYS A 85 -41.27 2.28 -15.10
N TYR A 86 -42.34 3.01 -15.45
CA TYR A 86 -42.32 4.48 -15.46
C TYR A 86 -42.42 5.12 -14.07
N LEU A 87 -42.82 4.36 -13.06
CA LEU A 87 -42.89 4.79 -11.66
C LEU A 87 -41.60 4.48 -10.88
N ASP A 88 -40.63 3.80 -11.49
CA ASP A 88 -39.30 3.63 -10.88
C ASP A 88 -38.54 4.97 -10.92
N PRO A 89 -38.22 5.57 -9.76
CA PRO A 89 -37.50 6.86 -9.70
C PRO A 89 -36.17 6.80 -10.47
N GLN A 90 -35.52 5.63 -10.52
CA GLN A 90 -34.27 5.43 -11.23
C GLN A 90 -34.43 5.55 -12.75
N PHE A 91 -35.61 5.31 -13.31
CA PHE A 91 -35.84 5.41 -14.75
C PHE A 91 -36.20 6.83 -15.20
N THR A 92 -36.94 7.56 -14.35
CA THR A 92 -37.40 8.92 -14.67
C THR A 92 -36.29 9.95 -14.54
N ASP A 93 -35.42 9.80 -13.52
CA ASP A 93 -34.31 10.72 -13.26
C ASP A 93 -33.22 10.67 -14.35
N HIS A 94 -33.07 9.55 -15.06
CA HIS A 94 -32.06 9.41 -16.12
C HIS A 94 -32.51 9.91 -17.50
N ILE A 95 -33.82 10.07 -17.75
CA ILE A 95 -34.34 10.41 -19.09
C ILE A 95 -34.63 11.92 -19.23
N THR A 96 -34.90 12.63 -18.13
CA THR A 96 -35.43 13.99 -18.20
C THR A 96 -34.46 15.06 -17.72
N VAL A 97 -33.16 14.94 -17.99
CA VAL A 97 -32.32 16.15 -17.93
C VAL A 97 -32.61 16.93 -19.22
N PRO A 98 -33.36 18.05 -19.17
CA PRO A 98 -33.67 18.81 -20.37
C PRO A 98 -32.38 19.34 -20.99
N ASP A 99 -32.33 19.53 -22.30
CA ASP A 99 -31.09 19.93 -22.98
C ASP A 99 -30.57 21.30 -22.50
N ALA A 100 -31.48 22.19 -22.08
CA ALA A 100 -31.11 23.44 -21.41
C ALA A 100 -30.36 23.21 -20.08
N MET A 101 -30.76 22.20 -19.31
CA MET A 101 -30.10 21.85 -18.05
C MET A 101 -28.74 21.19 -18.30
N LYS A 102 -28.62 20.34 -19.33
CA LYS A 102 -27.31 19.78 -19.73
C LYS A 102 -26.32 20.88 -20.11
N LEU A 103 -26.78 21.91 -20.83
CA LEU A 103 -25.97 23.06 -21.19
C LEU A 103 -25.48 23.81 -19.93
N GLU A 104 -26.39 24.11 -19.01
CA GLU A 104 -26.02 24.77 -17.74
C GLU A 104 -25.08 23.93 -16.89
N PHE A 105 -25.23 22.60 -16.86
CA PHE A 105 -24.29 21.70 -16.18
C PHE A 105 -22.91 21.74 -16.83
N ILE A 106 -22.83 21.68 -18.17
CA ILE A 106 -21.55 21.72 -18.89
C ILE A 106 -20.87 23.08 -18.67
N LEU A 107 -21.61 24.19 -18.69
CA LEU A 107 -21.05 25.52 -18.45
C LEU A 107 -20.62 25.71 -16.98
N ALA A 108 -21.41 25.22 -16.03
CA ALA A 108 -21.07 25.27 -14.61
C ALA A 108 -19.85 24.39 -14.26
N GLU A 109 -19.67 23.28 -14.98
CA GLU A 109 -18.54 22.36 -14.82
C GLU A 109 -17.41 22.60 -15.83
N GLU A 110 -17.45 23.66 -16.63
CA GLU A 110 -16.46 23.93 -17.68
C GLU A 110 -15.05 24.03 -17.09
N ASP A 111 -14.87 24.85 -16.04
CA ASP A 111 -13.59 25.00 -15.34
C ASP A 111 -13.11 23.67 -14.73
N PHE A 112 -14.04 22.86 -14.22
CA PHE A 112 -13.72 21.55 -13.67
C PHE A 112 -13.24 20.59 -14.78
N LEU A 113 -13.95 20.51 -15.90
CA LEU A 113 -13.58 19.68 -17.05
C LEU A 113 -12.23 20.10 -17.65
N VAL A 114 -12.00 21.41 -17.79
CA VAL A 114 -10.73 21.95 -18.29
C VAL A 114 -9.58 21.62 -17.33
N SER A 115 -9.77 21.81 -16.02
CA SER A 115 -8.75 21.46 -15.03
C SER A 115 -8.45 19.95 -15.01
N GLN A 116 -9.48 19.11 -15.14
CA GLN A 116 -9.33 17.67 -15.19
C GLN A 116 -8.62 17.22 -16.47
N ALA A 117 -8.92 17.84 -17.62
CA ALA A 117 -8.25 17.59 -18.89
C ALA A 117 -6.76 17.97 -18.82
N ALA A 118 -6.43 19.13 -18.24
CA ALA A 118 -5.05 19.58 -18.05
C ALA A 118 -4.26 18.61 -17.13
N LEU A 119 -4.89 18.13 -16.05
CA LEU A 119 -4.29 17.10 -15.20
C LEU A 119 -4.09 15.78 -15.94
N LEU A 120 -5.06 15.38 -16.77
CA LEU A 120 -4.95 14.15 -17.58
C LEU A 120 -3.81 14.25 -18.60
N GLU A 121 -3.65 15.42 -19.22
CA GLU A 121 -2.56 15.71 -20.15
C GLU A 121 -1.20 15.67 -19.43
N GLN A 122 -1.10 16.23 -18.23
CA GLN A 122 0.10 16.09 -17.40
C GLN A 122 0.42 14.63 -17.08
N VAL A 123 -0.57 13.84 -16.69
CA VAL A 123 -0.38 12.40 -16.43
C VAL A 123 0.06 11.66 -17.69
N SER A 124 -0.55 11.96 -18.85
CA SER A 124 -0.16 11.40 -20.15
C SER A 124 1.29 11.74 -20.50
N ASN A 125 1.72 12.98 -20.26
CA ASN A 125 3.08 13.43 -20.51
C ASN A 125 4.12 12.79 -19.57
N LEU A 126 3.70 12.38 -18.38
CA LEU A 126 4.55 11.69 -17.39
C LEU A 126 4.62 10.17 -17.60
N GLN A 127 3.68 9.58 -18.34
CA GLN A 127 3.63 8.15 -18.62
C GLN A 127 4.94 7.60 -19.25
N PRO A 128 5.60 8.28 -20.23
CA PRO A 128 6.86 7.81 -20.81
C PRO A 128 8.04 7.80 -19.83
N LEU A 129 7.97 8.54 -18.71
CA LEU A 129 9.03 8.52 -17.69
C LEU A 129 9.04 7.22 -16.90
N LEU A 130 7.91 6.52 -16.78
CA LEU A 130 7.82 5.23 -16.12
C LEU A 130 8.49 4.12 -16.94
N ASP A 131 8.40 4.21 -18.26
CA ASP A 131 9.05 3.28 -19.21
C ASP A 131 10.50 3.67 -19.53
N SER A 132 11.02 4.70 -18.85
CA SER A 132 12.36 5.19 -19.09
C SER A 132 13.40 4.12 -18.78
N THR A 133 14.33 3.94 -19.72
CA THR A 133 15.41 2.95 -19.63
C THR A 133 16.24 3.15 -18.36
N TYR A 134 16.35 4.37 -17.84
CA TYR A 134 17.05 4.66 -16.59
C TYR A 134 16.43 3.98 -15.38
N ILE A 135 15.10 3.84 -15.32
CA ILE A 135 14.42 3.12 -14.22
C ILE A 135 14.58 1.61 -14.41
N ARG A 136 14.44 1.14 -15.65
CA ARG A 136 14.55 -0.28 -15.98
C ARG A 136 15.96 -0.84 -15.75
N ASP A 137 16.99 -0.05 -16.00
CA ASP A 137 18.38 -0.49 -15.94
C ASP A 137 18.98 -0.31 -14.52
N VAL A 138 18.23 0.26 -13.56
CA VAL A 138 18.66 0.41 -12.15
C VAL A 138 19.13 -0.91 -11.51
N PRO A 139 18.44 -2.06 -11.66
CA PRO A 139 18.92 -3.31 -11.10
C PRO A 139 20.30 -3.72 -11.65
N GLU A 140 20.55 -3.51 -12.95
CA GLU A 140 21.84 -3.80 -13.55
C GLU A 140 22.94 -2.89 -12.98
N HIS A 141 22.67 -1.60 -12.85
CA HIS A 141 23.60 -0.65 -12.25
C HIS A 141 23.87 -0.94 -10.77
N ALA A 142 22.85 -1.37 -10.03
CA ALA A 142 22.97 -1.78 -8.63
C ALA A 142 23.89 -3.00 -8.48
N THR A 143 23.79 -4.00 -9.36
CA THR A 143 24.69 -5.16 -9.33
C THR A 143 26.15 -4.78 -9.64
N LYS A 144 26.38 -3.90 -10.62
CA LYS A 144 27.71 -3.37 -10.94
C LYS A 144 28.28 -2.57 -9.76
N LEU A 145 27.46 -1.73 -9.12
CA LEU A 145 27.84 -0.95 -7.94
C LEU A 145 28.17 -1.84 -6.75
N GLN A 146 27.39 -2.89 -6.50
CA GLN A 146 27.67 -3.86 -5.44
C GLN A 146 29.01 -4.56 -5.66
N ARG A 147 29.30 -4.97 -6.90
CA ARG A 147 30.60 -5.55 -7.26
C ARG A 147 31.75 -4.56 -7.05
N LEU A 148 31.58 -3.31 -7.48
CA LEU A 148 32.57 -2.26 -7.27
C LEU A 148 32.82 -1.98 -5.79
N SER A 149 31.76 -1.95 -4.97
CA SER A 149 31.85 -1.78 -3.52
C SER A 149 32.69 -2.90 -2.87
N GLN A 150 32.48 -4.16 -3.26
CA GLN A 150 33.30 -5.28 -2.78
C GLN A 150 34.77 -5.15 -3.19
N ILE A 151 35.04 -4.70 -4.42
CA ILE A 151 36.40 -4.46 -4.89
C ILE A 151 37.05 -3.32 -4.09
N HIS A 152 36.32 -2.24 -3.85
CA HIS A 152 36.81 -1.09 -3.10
C HIS A 152 37.17 -1.47 -1.65
N ILE A 153 36.33 -2.24 -0.97
CA ILE A 153 36.63 -2.75 0.39
C ILE A 153 37.94 -3.55 0.38
N LYS A 154 38.10 -4.48 -0.58
CA LYS A 154 39.34 -5.28 -0.70
C LYS A 154 40.56 -4.41 -0.97
N GLN A 155 40.44 -3.41 -1.84
CA GLN A 155 41.53 -2.49 -2.14
C GLN A 155 41.91 -1.63 -0.94
N GLN A 156 40.92 -1.19 -0.17
CA GLN A 156 41.14 -0.45 1.07
C GLN A 156 41.90 -1.30 2.10
N ASP A 157 41.46 -2.52 2.35
CA ASP A 157 42.12 -3.46 3.26
C ASP A 157 43.57 -3.75 2.84
N GLN A 158 43.80 -3.97 1.54
CA GLN A 158 45.13 -4.19 0.98
C GLN A 158 46.03 -2.95 1.13
N THR A 159 45.49 -1.77 0.85
CA THR A 159 46.24 -0.51 0.97
C THR A 159 46.64 -0.25 2.42
N GLU A 160 45.74 -0.52 3.38
CA GLU A 160 46.03 -0.39 4.79
C GLU A 160 47.11 -1.39 5.24
N ALA A 161 46.98 -2.67 4.86
CA ALA A 161 47.97 -3.69 5.18
C ALA A 161 49.36 -3.35 4.62
N GLN A 162 49.44 -2.93 3.35
CA GLN A 162 50.70 -2.50 2.73
C GLN A 162 51.28 -1.26 3.43
N SER A 163 50.43 -0.28 3.78
CA SER A 163 50.87 0.92 4.50
C SER A 163 51.47 0.57 5.86
N GLN A 164 50.86 -0.37 6.60
CA GLN A 164 51.38 -0.85 7.87
C GLN A 164 52.71 -1.59 7.70
N GLU A 165 52.84 -2.44 6.68
CA GLU A 165 54.09 -3.15 6.37
C GLU A 165 55.22 -2.18 6.04
N VAL A 166 54.96 -1.18 5.20
CA VAL A 166 55.93 -0.14 4.84
C VAL A 166 56.35 0.66 6.07
N LYS A 167 55.42 1.06 6.94
CA LYS A 167 55.74 1.74 8.20
C LYS A 167 56.66 0.89 9.08
N LYS A 168 56.34 -0.39 9.25
CA LYS A 168 57.17 -1.34 10.03
C LYS A 168 58.56 -1.49 9.42
N LEU A 169 58.68 -1.52 8.10
CA LEU A 169 59.97 -1.59 7.41
C LEU A 169 60.79 -0.32 7.66
N PHE A 170 60.18 0.86 7.60
CA PHE A 170 60.83 2.13 7.95
C PHE A 170 61.29 2.16 9.42
N GLU A 171 60.47 1.70 10.36
CA GLU A 171 60.84 1.61 11.77
C GLU A 171 62.06 0.70 11.97
N ASN A 172 62.07 -0.47 11.32
CA ASN A 172 63.20 -1.40 11.38
C ASN A 172 64.47 -0.81 10.76
N TYR A 173 64.35 -0.15 9.60
CA TYR A 173 65.46 0.53 8.95
C TYR A 173 66.03 1.64 9.84
N ASN A 174 65.18 2.50 10.40
CA ASN A 174 65.60 3.57 11.30
C ASN A 174 66.31 3.01 12.55
N LYS A 175 65.79 1.91 13.11
CA LYS A 175 66.41 1.25 14.26
C LYS A 175 67.79 0.68 13.91
N MET A 176 67.91 0.02 12.76
CA MET A 176 69.18 -0.51 12.27
C MET A 176 70.20 0.59 12.01
N MET A 177 69.80 1.68 11.34
CA MET A 177 70.66 2.83 11.10
C MET A 177 71.13 3.49 12.41
N PHE A 178 70.24 3.64 13.38
CA PHE A 178 70.61 4.17 14.70
C PHE A 178 71.65 3.29 15.41
N LEU A 179 71.45 1.97 15.40
CA LEU A 179 72.38 1.03 16.02
C LEU A 179 73.74 1.02 15.29
N LEU A 180 73.74 1.07 13.96
CA LEU A 180 74.96 1.17 13.16
C LEU A 180 75.73 2.46 13.49
N SER A 181 75.05 3.61 13.52
CA SER A 181 75.69 4.88 13.90
C SER A 181 76.31 4.81 15.30
N LYS A 182 75.59 4.24 16.28
CA LYS A 182 76.12 4.03 17.63
C LYS A 182 77.33 3.11 17.63
N GLN A 183 77.30 2.02 16.85
CA GLN A 183 78.40 1.08 16.75
C GLN A 183 79.65 1.72 16.15
N PHE A 184 79.48 2.55 15.11
CA PHE A 184 80.58 3.31 14.51
C PHE A 184 81.20 4.28 15.52
N THR A 185 80.41 5.04 16.28
CA THR A 185 80.95 5.92 17.32
C THR A 185 81.69 5.15 18.41
N GLN A 186 81.18 3.98 18.83
CA GLN A 186 81.85 3.14 19.82
C GLN A 186 83.18 2.58 19.31
N TRP A 187 83.22 2.14 18.04
CA TRP A 187 84.46 1.69 17.42
C TRP A 187 85.48 2.82 17.29
N ASP A 188 85.04 4.01 16.88
CA ASP A 188 85.88 5.19 16.75
C ASP A 188 86.48 5.61 18.11
N GLU A 189 85.67 5.61 19.18
CA GLU A 189 86.15 5.89 20.53
C GLU A 189 87.12 4.82 21.05
N THR A 190 86.88 3.56 20.71
CA THR A 190 87.78 2.44 21.08
C THR A 190 89.10 2.53 20.34
N LEU A 191 89.08 2.85 19.04
CA LEU A 191 90.28 3.09 18.23
C LEU A 191 91.09 4.24 18.79
N ARG A 192 90.44 5.38 19.07
CA ARG A 192 91.10 6.55 19.65
C ARG A 192 91.80 6.25 20.99
N LYS A 193 91.16 5.50 21.88
CA LYS A 193 91.79 5.05 23.15
C LYS A 193 93.02 4.18 22.92
N LEU A 194 92.98 3.29 21.92
CA LEU A 194 94.11 2.44 21.56
C LEU A 194 95.26 3.22 20.91
N GLU A 195 94.95 4.22 20.09
CA GLU A 195 95.93 5.12 19.47
C GLU A 195 96.63 5.99 20.51
N GLU A 196 95.86 6.58 21.44
CA GLU A 196 96.37 7.35 22.57
C GLU A 196 97.28 6.50 23.47
N ALA A 197 96.89 5.24 23.77
CA ALA A 197 97.70 4.31 24.55
C ALA A 197 99.00 3.87 23.85
N ARG A 198 99.01 3.86 22.50
CA ARG A 198 100.20 3.54 21.69
C ARG A 198 101.06 4.76 21.36
N GLY A 199 100.65 5.98 21.77
CA GLY A 199 101.38 7.22 21.52
C GLY A 199 101.40 7.66 20.05
N ILE A 200 100.54 7.08 19.20
CA ILE A 200 100.43 7.43 17.79
C ILE A 200 99.41 8.56 17.73
N ARG A 201 99.87 9.81 17.53
CA ARG A 201 98.97 10.93 17.28
C ARG A 201 98.33 10.79 15.89
N PRO A 202 97.04 11.15 15.72
CA PRO A 202 96.41 11.16 14.40
C PRO A 202 97.07 12.23 13.52
N ALA A 203 97.35 11.87 12.26
CA ALA A 203 97.63 12.85 11.21
C ALA A 203 96.32 13.56 10.84
N GLU A 204 96.37 14.89 10.78
CA GLU A 204 95.29 15.78 10.34
C GLU A 204 94.75 15.43 8.94
#